data_AF-A0A9E0YUP5-F1
#
_entry.id   AF-A0A9E0YUP5-F1
#
_cell.length_a   1.000
_cell.length_b   1.000
_cell.length_c   1.000
_cell.angle_alpha   90.00
_cell.angle_beta   90.00
_cell.angle_gamma   90.00
#
_symmetry.space_group_name_H-M   'P 1'
#
loop_
_entity.id
_entity.type
_entity.pdbx_description
1 polymer ?
#
loop_
_entity_poly.entity_id
_entity_poly.type
_entity_poly.pdbx_seq_one_letter_code
_entity_poly.pdbx_strand_id
1 'polypeptide(L)'
;MSLQLDADGALEFPCRYPVKAMTHAGEAAIEQVLAEMIEAGVTPDRESAKIRPSRNGRFQSITVEIHARSRGELETVYARLRQLDVVVMTL
;
A
#
# COMPACT_ATOMS: atom_id res chain seq x y z
N MET A 1 0.27 -0.71 -16.86
CA MET A 1 -1.00 -0.44 -16.15
C MET A 1 -0.93 1.01 -15.72
N SER A 2 -1.48 1.92 -16.52
CA SER A 2 -1.36 3.37 -16.35
C SER A 2 -2.41 3.82 -15.35
N LEU A 3 -2.02 4.55 -14.29
CA LEU A 3 -2.99 5.23 -13.43
C LEU A 3 -3.73 6.26 -14.30
N GLN A 4 -5.05 6.12 -14.41
CA GLN A 4 -5.90 7.08 -15.10
C GLN A 4 -6.15 8.26 -14.17
N LEU A 5 -5.70 9.43 -14.60
CA LEU A 5 -5.91 10.71 -13.91
C LEU A 5 -6.91 11.49 -14.76
N ASP A 6 -7.91 12.10 -14.13
CA ASP A 6 -8.85 13.03 -14.78
C ASP A 6 -8.10 14.28 -15.29
N ALA A 7 -8.76 15.11 -16.09
CA ALA A 7 -8.19 16.31 -16.70
C ALA A 7 -7.52 17.29 -15.69
N ASP A 8 -7.90 17.25 -14.42
CA ASP A 8 -7.29 18.05 -13.34
C ASP A 8 -6.14 17.33 -12.58
N GLY A 9 -5.76 16.11 -12.99
CA GLY A 9 -4.82 15.27 -12.26
C GLY A 9 -5.45 14.58 -11.04
N ALA A 10 -6.78 14.55 -10.95
CA ALA A 10 -7.49 13.84 -9.90
C ALA A 10 -7.54 12.33 -10.20
N LEU A 11 -7.36 11.50 -9.17
CA LEU A 11 -7.58 10.05 -9.30
C LEU A 11 -9.06 9.79 -9.62
N GLU A 12 -9.32 9.10 -10.72
CA GLU A 12 -10.65 8.60 -11.03
C GLU A 12 -10.95 7.37 -10.15
N PHE A 13 -12.15 7.29 -9.57
CA PHE A 13 -12.57 6.17 -8.74
C PHE A 13 -13.83 5.50 -9.32
N PRO A 14 -13.97 4.17 -9.21
CA PRO A 14 -13.05 3.24 -8.57
C PRO A 14 -11.81 2.94 -9.43
N CYS A 15 -10.64 2.79 -8.80
CA CYS A 15 -9.38 2.46 -9.50
C CYS A 15 -8.53 1.46 -8.74
N ARG A 16 -7.61 0.83 -9.47
CA ARG A 16 -6.53 0.03 -8.89
C ARG A 16 -5.35 0.94 -8.62
N TYR A 17 -4.96 1.04 -7.35
CA TYR A 17 -3.88 1.91 -6.92
C TYR A 17 -2.75 1.08 -6.27
N PRO A 18 -1.50 1.21 -6.73
CA PRO A 18 -0.37 0.53 -6.10
C PRO A 18 0.04 1.28 -4.82
N VAL A 19 -0.32 0.74 -3.66
CA VAL A 19 0.12 1.28 -2.37
C VAL A 19 1.51 0.74 -2.04
N LYS A 20 2.43 1.65 -1.72
CA LYS A 20 3.81 1.30 -1.37
C LYS A 20 4.11 1.64 0.09
N ALA A 21 4.51 0.63 0.84
CA ALA A 21 4.97 0.74 2.22
C ALA A 21 6.42 0.26 2.32
N MET A 22 7.30 1.07 2.89
CA MET A 22 8.64 0.68 3.29
C MET A 22 8.57 0.20 4.73
N THR A 23 8.97 -1.05 4.97
CA THR A 23 8.93 -1.70 6.27
C THR A 23 10.30 -2.19 6.70
N HIS A 24 10.45 -2.49 7.99
CA HIS A 24 11.56 -3.33 8.44
C HIS A 24 11.51 -4.70 7.77
N ALA A 25 12.68 -5.24 7.42
CA ALA A 25 12.75 -6.56 6.83
C ALA A 25 12.30 -7.63 7.85
N GLY A 26 11.38 -8.49 7.43
CA GLY A 26 10.81 -9.55 8.25
C GLY A 26 9.64 -10.23 7.57
N GLU A 27 9.45 -11.52 7.85
CA GLU A 27 8.39 -12.34 7.23
C GLU A 27 7.00 -11.84 7.59
N ALA A 28 6.79 -11.36 8.82
CA ALA A 28 5.49 -10.85 9.28
C ALA A 28 5.13 -9.45 8.74
N ALA A 29 6.04 -8.74 8.06
CA ALA A 29 5.78 -7.36 7.64
C ALA A 29 4.73 -7.29 6.52
N ILE A 30 4.75 -8.22 5.56
CA ILE A 30 3.75 -8.27 4.50
C ILE A 30 2.37 -8.63 5.05
N GLU A 31 2.29 -9.58 5.98
CA GLU A 31 1.03 -9.98 6.59
C GLU A 31 0.40 -8.84 7.38
N GLN A 32 1.19 -8.08 8.15
CA GLN A 32 0.72 -6.89 8.87
C GLN A 32 0.21 -5.81 7.91
N VAL A 33 0.94 -5.51 6.84
CA VAL A 33 0.53 -4.51 5.84
C VAL A 33 -0.77 -4.95 5.15
N LEU A 34 -0.89 -6.21 4.75
CA LEU A 34 -2.10 -6.74 4.11
C LEU A 34 -3.29 -6.76 5.06
N ALA A 35 -3.09 -7.15 6.32
CA ALA A 35 -4.15 -7.16 7.34
C ALA A 35 -4.68 -5.74 7.57
N GLU A 36 -3.78 -4.77 7.76
CA GLU A 36 -4.15 -3.37 8.00
C GLU A 36 -4.90 -2.75 6.80
N MET A 37 -4.53 -3.11 5.56
CA MET A 37 -5.29 -2.70 4.37
C MET A 37 -6.73 -3.23 4.40
N ILE A 38 -6.92 -4.49 4.80
CA ILE A 38 -8.25 -5.11 4.91
C ILE A 38 -9.06 -4.42 6.03
N GLU A 39 -8.44 -4.15 7.18
CA GLU A 39 -9.08 -3.44 8.30
C GLU A 39 -9.43 -1.98 7.95
N ALA A 40 -8.64 -1.34 7.09
CA ALA A 40 -8.95 -0.02 6.53
C ALA A 40 -10.12 -0.03 5.53
N GLY A 41 -10.65 -1.21 5.19
CA GLY A 41 -11.83 -1.37 4.33
C GLY A 41 -11.52 -1.47 2.84
N VAL A 42 -10.25 -1.65 2.45
CA VAL A 42 -9.87 -1.89 1.06
C VAL A 42 -9.50 -3.36 0.83
N THR A 43 -9.65 -3.82 -0.41
CA THR A 43 -9.26 -5.18 -0.78
C THR A 43 -7.89 -5.14 -1.47
N PRO A 44 -6.82 -5.63 -0.79
CA PRO A 44 -5.53 -5.82 -1.44
C PRO A 44 -5.52 -7.05 -2.34
N ASP A 45 -4.93 -6.89 -3.52
CA ASP A 45 -4.64 -7.98 -4.42
C ASP A 45 -3.33 -8.65 -4.00
N ARG A 46 -3.45 -9.79 -3.31
CA ARG A 46 -2.29 -10.52 -2.77
C ARG A 46 -1.33 -11.00 -3.85
N GLU A 47 -1.84 -11.31 -5.05
CA GLU A 47 -1.02 -11.78 -6.17
C GLU A 47 -0.16 -10.65 -6.77
N SER A 48 -0.62 -9.40 -6.70
CA SER A 48 0.15 -8.21 -7.09
C SER A 48 1.26 -7.82 -6.10
N ALA A 49 1.30 -8.44 -4.91
CA ALA A 49 2.21 -8.05 -3.84
C ALA A 49 3.68 -8.26 -4.24
N LYS A 50 4.44 -7.17 -4.31
CA LYS A 50 5.86 -7.17 -4.64
C LYS A 50 6.68 -6.73 -3.44
N ILE A 51 7.57 -7.61 -3.00
CA ILE A 51 8.54 -7.32 -1.94
C ILE A 51 9.90 -7.08 -2.59
N ARG A 52 10.49 -5.92 -2.31
CA ARG A 52 11.85 -5.58 -2.74
C ARG A 52 12.74 -5.32 -1.52
N PRO A 53 13.71 -6.19 -1.23
CA PRO A 53 14.65 -5.93 -0.15
C PRO A 53 15.51 -4.69 -0.45
N SER A 54 15.86 -3.95 0.60
CA SER A 54 16.82 -2.85 0.52
C SER A 54 18.24 -3.38 0.38
N ARG A 55 19.15 -2.53 -0.11
CA ARG A 55 20.54 -2.87 -0.44
C ARG A 55 21.32 -3.45 0.75
N ASN A 56 20.97 -3.06 1.97
CA ASN A 56 21.60 -3.52 3.22
C ASN A 56 20.74 -4.55 3.99
N GLY A 57 19.62 -5.02 3.44
CA GLY A 57 18.75 -6.03 4.08
C GLY A 57 17.97 -5.57 5.33
N ARG A 58 18.20 -4.35 5.84
CA ARG A 58 17.50 -3.82 7.04
C ARG A 58 16.03 -3.47 6.79
N PHE A 59 15.70 -3.09 5.56
CA PHE A 59 14.36 -2.65 5.17
C PHE A 59 13.92 -3.38 3.91
N GLN A 60 12.62 -3.40 3.66
CA GLN A 60 12.03 -3.87 2.43
C GLN A 60 10.92 -2.91 1.97
N SER A 61 10.73 -2.80 0.66
CA SER A 61 9.58 -2.11 0.08
C SER A 61 8.54 -3.12 -0.31
N ILE A 62 7.33 -2.98 0.21
CA ILE A 62 6.17 -3.78 -0.11
C ILE A 62 5.25 -2.90 -0.96
N THR A 63 4.97 -3.34 -2.18
CA THR A 63 4.00 -2.70 -3.07
C THR A 63 2.84 -3.66 -3.29
N VAL A 64 1.61 -3.22 -3.02
CA VAL A 64 0.40 -4.03 -3.21
C VAL A 64 -0.63 -3.19 -3.96
N GLU A 65 -1.23 -3.75 -5.00
CA GLU A 65 -2.36 -3.10 -5.66
C GLU A 65 -3.63 -3.29 -4.82
N ILE A 66 -4.32 -2.20 -4.55
CA ILE A 66 -5.63 -2.21 -3.86
C ILE A 66 -6.70 -1.69 -4.81
N HIS A 67 -7.95 -2.12 -4.58
CA HIS A 67 -9.11 -1.54 -5.24
C HIS A 67 -9.67 -0.40 -4.37
N ALA A 68 -9.37 0.85 -4.74
CA ALA A 68 -9.87 2.02 -4.04
C ALA A 68 -11.12 2.55 -4.74
N ARG A 69 -12.19 2.79 -3.97
CA ARG A 69 -13.47 3.34 -4.43
C ARG A 69 -13.56 4.85 -4.19
N SER A 70 -12.68 5.40 -3.37
CA SER A 70 -12.61 6.84 -3.12
C SER A 70 -11.22 7.25 -2.61
N ARG A 71 -10.92 8.55 -2.70
CA ARG A 71 -9.70 9.13 -2.11
C ARG A 71 -9.64 8.92 -0.59
N GLY A 72 -10.78 8.98 0.10
CA GLY A 72 -10.85 8.76 1.55
C GLY A 72 -10.40 7.36 1.97
N GLU A 73 -10.65 6.34 1.14
CA GLU A 73 -10.14 4.97 1.40
C GLU A 73 -8.60 4.94 1.31
N LEU A 74 -8.01 5.58 0.29
CA LEU A 74 -6.55 5.68 0.17
C LEU A 74 -5.93 6.41 1.37
N GLU A 75 -6.50 7.56 1.75
CA GLU A 75 -6.01 8.33 2.90
C GLU A 75 -6.11 7.55 4.20
N THR A 76 -7.20 6.80 4.39
CA THR A 76 -7.38 5.92 5.56
C THR A 76 -6.33 4.81 5.57
N VAL A 77 -6.09 4.13 4.45
CA VAL A 77 -5.06 3.10 4.33
C VAL A 77 -3.68 3.66 4.69
N TYR A 78 -3.30 4.81 4.12
CA TYR A 78 -2.02 5.44 4.44
C TYR A 78 -1.90 5.87 5.90
N ALA A 79 -2.97 6.41 6.48
CA ALA A 79 -2.99 6.78 7.90
C ALA A 79 -2.81 5.56 8.81
N ARG A 80 -3.49 4.45 8.50
CA ARG A 80 -3.41 3.19 9.23
C ARG A 80 -2.05 2.52 9.10
N LEU A 81 -1.52 2.41 7.88
CA LEU A 81 -0.19 1.86 7.64
C LEU A 81 0.90 2.62 8.39
N ARG A 82 0.80 3.95 8.52
CA ARG A 82 1.76 4.76 9.30
C ARG A 82 1.70 4.51 10.82
N GLN A 83 0.64 3.89 11.33
CA GLN A 83 0.52 3.52 12.75
C GLN A 83 1.20 2.19 13.06
N LEU A 84 1.52 1.39 12.04
CA LEU A 84 2.25 0.14 12.22
C LEU A 84 3.71 0.41 12.56
N ASP A 85 4.19 -0.13 13.68
CA ASP A 85 5.59 0.01 14.14
C ASP A 85 6.61 -0.53 13.11
N VAL A 86 6.19 -1.53 12.33
CA VAL A 86 6.99 -2.13 11.25
C VAL A 86 7.12 -1.23 10.03
N VAL A 87 6.22 -0.26 9.84
CA VAL A 87 6.22 0.68 8.70
C VAL A 87 7.09 1.88 9.03
N VAL A 88 8.08 2.11 8.17
CA VAL A 88 9.03 3.22 8.30
C VAL A 88 8.58 4.40 7.45
N MET A 89 8.01 4.13 6.28
CA MET A 89 7.57 5.16 5.35
C MET A 89 6.50 4.63 4.40
N THR A 90 5.59 5.48 3.95
CA THR A 90 4.62 5.19 2.89
C THR A 90 4.81 6.14 1.71
N LEU A 91 4.58 5.66 0.49
CA LEU A 91 4.70 6.42 -0.76
C LEU A 91 3.41 6.34 -1.58
#